data_AF-A0A8T1HZB8-F1
#
_entry.id   AF-A0A8T1HZB8-F1
#
_cell.length_a   1.000
_cell.length_b   1.000
_cell.length_c   1.000
_cell.angle_alpha   90.00
_cell.angle_beta   90.00
_cell.angle_gamma   90.00
#
_symmetry.space_group_name_H-M   'P 1'
#
loop_
_entity.id
_entity.type
_entity.pdbx_description
1 polymer ?
#
loop_
_entity_poly.entity_id
_entity_poly.type
_entity_poly.pdbx_seq_one_letter_code
_entity_poly.pdbx_strand_id
1 'polypeptide(L)'
;MVPIPRVDGLGEWKCRIKQNSGRKKKGRDEIAARIRAVPIEERKPYRRLAHAAGISKHLVQALIREGILTVHSTRIKPYLTDTNKFRRMEHALTFIDPTSLMFEPIRRSKNHVPKTMFLAAVARPR
;
A
#
# COMPACT_ATOMS: atom_id res chain seq x y z
N MET A 1 -72.70 28.45 -27.09
CA MET A 1 -71.34 27.92 -27.33
C MET A 1 -70.64 27.90 -25.97
N VAL A 2 -70.47 26.73 -25.34
CA VAL A 2 -69.80 26.62 -24.04
C VAL A 2 -68.34 26.27 -24.29
N PRO A 3 -67.35 26.89 -23.63
CA PRO A 3 -65.95 26.57 -23.85
C PRO A 3 -65.62 25.21 -23.23
N ILE A 4 -64.97 24.34 -24.00
CA ILE A 4 -64.46 23.05 -23.51
C ILE A 4 -63.27 23.35 -22.58
N PRO A 5 -63.23 22.81 -21.35
CA PRO A 5 -62.12 23.03 -20.44
C PRO A 5 -60.84 22.36 -20.99
N ARG A 6 -59.74 23.10 -20.99
CA ARG A 6 -58.41 22.58 -21.36
C ARG A 6 -57.99 21.63 -20.23
N VAL A 7 -57.96 20.33 -20.53
CA VAL A 7 -57.42 19.34 -19.58
C VAL A 7 -55.91 19.48 -19.64
N ASP A 8 -55.34 20.25 -18.71
CA ASP A 8 -53.90 20.35 -18.51
C ASP A 8 -53.40 19.06 -17.82
N GLY A 9 -53.51 17.96 -18.54
CA GLY A 9 -53.12 16.61 -18.12
C GLY A 9 -51.64 16.38 -18.34
N LEU A 10 -50.78 17.17 -17.72
CA LEU A 10 -49.36 16.82 -17.58
C LEU A 10 -49.08 16.57 -16.10
N GLY A 11 -49.57 15.42 -15.62
CA GLY A 11 -49.21 14.90 -14.31
C GLY A 11 -47.69 14.86 -14.17
N GLU A 12 -47.20 15.29 -13.00
CA GLU A 12 -45.76 15.36 -12.70
C GLU A 12 -45.08 14.01 -13.00
N TRP A 13 -44.15 13.99 -13.95
CA TRP A 13 -43.33 12.82 -14.21
C TRP A 13 -42.45 12.53 -12.99
N LYS A 14 -42.83 11.54 -12.18
CA LYS A 14 -42.04 11.04 -11.05
C LYS A 14 -41.23 9.83 -11.46
N CYS A 15 -39.92 9.90 -11.26
CA CYS A 15 -39.02 8.78 -11.51
C CYS A 15 -39.42 7.57 -10.65
N ARG A 16 -39.61 6.40 -11.27
CA ARG A 16 -39.95 5.14 -10.59
C ARG A 16 -38.77 4.54 -9.82
N ILE A 17 -37.56 5.01 -10.10
CA ILE A 17 -36.34 4.53 -9.45
C ILE A 17 -36.25 5.16 -8.06
N LYS A 18 -36.37 4.31 -7.03
CA LYS A 18 -36.17 4.73 -5.65
C LYS A 18 -34.73 5.22 -5.43
N GLN A 19 -34.57 6.22 -4.56
CA GLN A 19 -33.25 6.67 -4.12
C GLN A 19 -32.47 5.50 -3.51
N ASN A 20 -31.14 5.48 -3.72
CA ASN A 20 -30.27 4.39 -3.26
C ASN A 20 -30.65 3.00 -3.84
N SER A 21 -31.10 2.94 -5.09
CA SER A 21 -31.45 1.69 -5.82
C SER A 21 -30.23 0.92 -6.36
N GLY A 22 -29.03 1.50 -6.29
CA GLY A 22 -27.80 0.88 -6.77
C GLY A 22 -27.32 -0.31 -5.94
N ARG A 23 -26.28 -0.97 -6.44
CA ARG A 23 -25.63 -2.09 -5.75
C ARG A 23 -25.13 -1.66 -4.37
N LYS A 24 -25.59 -2.35 -3.33
CA LYS A 24 -25.18 -2.08 -1.94
C LYS A 24 -23.72 -2.49 -1.72
N LYS A 25 -23.01 -1.68 -0.93
CA LYS A 25 -21.66 -2.01 -0.47
C LYS A 25 -21.74 -3.18 0.50
N LYS A 26 -20.78 -4.11 0.40
CA LYS A 26 -20.63 -5.21 1.37
C LYS A 26 -20.03 -4.67 2.67
N GLY A 27 -20.37 -5.28 3.79
CA GLY A 27 -19.82 -4.96 5.10
C GLY A 27 -18.30 -5.10 5.10
N ARG A 28 -17.58 -4.01 5.39
CA ARG A 28 -16.12 -3.98 5.31
C ARG A 28 -15.47 -4.80 6.41
N ASP A 29 -16.06 -4.82 7.60
CA ASP A 29 -15.55 -5.57 8.75
C ASP A 29 -15.64 -7.09 8.52
N GLU A 30 -16.75 -7.56 7.94
CA GLU A 30 -16.93 -8.96 7.56
C GLU A 30 -15.87 -9.41 6.53
N ILE A 31 -15.59 -8.57 5.54
CA ILE A 31 -14.56 -8.86 4.54
C ILE A 31 -13.17 -8.86 5.17
N ALA A 32 -12.90 -7.91 6.07
CA ALA A 32 -11.63 -7.86 6.80
C ALA A 32 -11.44 -9.12 7.66
N ALA A 33 -12.49 -9.60 8.33
CA ALA A 33 -12.46 -10.86 9.09
C ALA A 33 -12.14 -12.06 8.19
N ARG A 34 -12.76 -12.17 7.00
CA ARG A 34 -12.44 -13.21 6.01
C ARG A 34 -10.98 -13.17 5.57
N ILE A 35 -10.44 -11.98 5.32
CA ILE A 35 -9.03 -11.82 4.93
C ILE A 35 -8.08 -12.21 6.07
N ARG A 36 -8.45 -11.93 7.33
CA ARG A 36 -7.68 -12.37 8.50
C ARG A 36 -7.68 -13.90 8.67
N ALA A 37 -8.74 -14.58 8.26
CA ALA A 37 -8.80 -16.04 8.30
C ALA A 37 -7.87 -16.71 7.27
N VAL A 38 -7.51 -16.02 6.19
CA VAL A 38 -6.57 -16.54 5.18
C VAL A 38 -5.16 -16.65 5.78
N PRO A 39 -4.47 -17.80 5.65
CA PRO A 39 -3.07 -17.97 6.05
C PRO A 39 -2.15 -16.92 5.44
N ILE A 40 -1.11 -16.51 6.16
CA ILE A 40 -0.25 -15.38 5.77
C ILE A 40 0.44 -15.63 4.41
N GLU A 41 0.79 -16.88 4.15
CA GLU A 41 1.44 -17.37 2.93
C GLU A 41 0.58 -17.13 1.68
N GLU A 42 -0.75 -17.13 1.84
CA GLU A 42 -1.71 -16.97 0.74
C GLU A 42 -2.18 -15.53 0.55
N ARG A 43 -1.83 -14.61 1.46
CA ARG A 43 -2.23 -13.20 1.36
C ARG A 43 -1.52 -12.45 0.22
N LYS A 44 -0.51 -13.05 -0.41
CA LYS A 44 0.21 -12.48 -1.55
C LYS A 44 0.37 -13.48 -2.69
N PRO A 45 0.33 -13.02 -3.96
CA PRO A 45 -0.04 -11.67 -4.41
C PRO A 45 -1.56 -11.42 -4.26
N TYR A 46 -2.05 -10.19 -4.44
CA TYR A 46 -3.48 -9.86 -4.26
C TYR A 46 -4.46 -10.75 -5.03
N ARG A 47 -4.04 -11.34 -6.16
CA ARG A 47 -4.83 -12.32 -6.91
C ARG A 47 -5.06 -13.61 -6.12
N ARG A 48 -4.02 -14.13 -5.45
CA ARG A 48 -4.10 -15.34 -4.61
C ARG A 48 -4.97 -15.07 -3.39
N LEU A 49 -4.75 -13.94 -2.72
CA LEU A 49 -5.60 -13.51 -1.60
C LEU A 49 -7.07 -13.41 -2.00
N ALA A 50 -7.34 -12.80 -3.16
CA ALA A 50 -8.70 -12.65 -3.66
C ALA A 50 -9.38 -14.01 -3.87
N HIS A 51 -8.65 -14.98 -4.45
CA HIS A 51 -9.13 -16.34 -4.61
C HIS A 51 -9.37 -17.04 -3.27
N ALA A 52 -8.39 -17.03 -2.37
CA ALA A 52 -8.48 -17.66 -1.05
C ALA A 52 -9.59 -17.06 -0.18
N ALA A 53 -9.75 -15.73 -0.20
CA ALA A 53 -10.81 -15.04 0.54
C ALA A 53 -12.16 -15.05 -0.18
N GLY A 54 -12.27 -15.56 -1.42
CA GLY A 54 -13.51 -15.58 -2.21
C GLY A 54 -14.06 -14.18 -2.54
N ILE A 55 -13.19 -13.22 -2.83
CA ILE A 55 -13.52 -11.83 -3.14
C ILE A 55 -12.88 -11.40 -4.46
N SER A 56 -13.32 -10.28 -5.04
CA SER A 56 -12.70 -9.75 -6.25
C SER A 56 -11.37 -9.05 -5.94
N LYS A 57 -10.41 -9.13 -6.85
CA LYS A 57 -9.15 -8.36 -6.77
C LYS A 57 -9.40 -6.85 -6.61
N HIS A 58 -10.41 -6.32 -7.30
CA HIS A 58 -10.79 -4.91 -7.20
C HIS A 58 -11.23 -4.52 -5.79
N LEU A 59 -11.94 -5.40 -5.09
CA LEU A 59 -12.35 -5.17 -3.70
C LEU A 59 -11.13 -5.08 -2.77
N VAL A 60 -10.15 -5.98 -2.94
CA VAL A 60 -8.88 -5.94 -2.18
C VAL A 60 -8.16 -4.61 -2.39
N GLN A 61 -8.05 -4.14 -3.65
CA GLN A 61 -7.43 -2.86 -3.95
C GLN A 61 -8.21 -1.67 -3.38
N ALA A 62 -9.54 -1.74 -3.40
CA ALA A 62 -10.39 -0.72 -2.80
C ALA A 62 -10.20 -0.66 -1.27
N LEU A 63 -10.11 -1.81 -0.59
CA LEU A 63 -9.84 -1.88 0.86
C LEU A 63 -8.50 -1.27 1.24
N ILE A 64 -7.47 -1.46 0.40
CA ILE A 64 -6.15 -0.84 0.61
C ILE A 64 -6.25 0.68 0.43
N ARG A 65 -6.95 1.15 -0.61
CA ARG A 65 -7.15 2.59 -0.86
C ARG A 65 -7.96 3.28 0.25
N GLU A 66 -8.95 2.58 0.79
CA GLU A 66 -9.77 3.03 1.91
C GLU A 66 -9.03 2.93 3.27
N GLY A 67 -7.82 2.38 3.32
CA GLY A 67 -7.01 2.26 4.54
C GLY A 67 -7.43 1.13 5.48
N ILE A 68 -8.39 0.28 5.09
CA ILE A 68 -8.87 -0.86 5.90
C ILE A 68 -7.83 -1.98 5.92
N LEU A 69 -7.05 -2.14 4.85
CA LEU A 69 -5.95 -3.08 4.77
C LEU A 69 -4.63 -2.34 4.60
N THR A 70 -3.65 -2.65 5.44
CA THR A 70 -2.28 -2.16 5.31
C THR A 70 -1.43 -3.11 4.47
N VAL A 71 -0.61 -2.54 3.59
CA VAL A 71 0.31 -3.31 2.75
C VAL A 71 1.70 -3.26 3.39
N HIS A 72 2.20 -4.42 3.81
CA HIS A 72 3.55 -4.54 4.31
C HIS A 72 4.50 -5.02 3.21
N SER A 73 5.69 -4.44 3.12
CA SER A 73 6.75 -4.92 2.23
C SER A 73 7.41 -6.16 2.82
N THR A 74 7.73 -7.17 1.98
CA THR A 74 8.52 -8.34 2.38
C THR A 74 10.02 -8.11 2.26
N ARG A 75 10.44 -6.88 1.92
CA ARG A 75 11.83 -6.54 1.71
C ARG A 75 12.59 -6.61 3.04
N ILE A 76 13.40 -7.65 3.21
CA ILE A 76 14.26 -7.86 4.39
C ILE A 76 15.30 -6.73 4.52
N LYS A 77 15.81 -6.24 3.39
CA LYS A 77 16.75 -5.11 3.40
C LYS A 77 16.01 -3.81 3.69
N PRO A 78 16.46 -3.03 4.67
CA PRO A 78 15.83 -1.77 5.02
C PRO A 78 15.86 -0.80 3.85
N TYR A 79 14.85 0.07 3.81
CA TYR A 79 14.85 1.18 2.88
C TYR A 79 15.96 2.18 3.26
N LEU A 80 16.50 2.83 2.23
CA LEU A 80 17.49 3.87 2.41
C LEU A 80 16.76 5.16 2.78
N THR A 81 16.45 5.34 4.08
CA THR A 81 15.95 6.61 4.63
C THR A 81 17.00 7.70 4.44
N ASP A 82 16.61 8.97 4.47
CA ASP A 82 17.55 10.07 4.26
C ASP A 82 18.66 10.11 5.32
N THR A 83 18.33 9.77 6.57
CA THR A 83 19.32 9.55 7.64
C THR A 83 20.29 8.41 7.29
N ASN A 84 19.80 7.31 6.72
CA ASN A 84 20.63 6.17 6.32
C ASN A 84 21.50 6.51 5.10
N LYS A 85 21.04 7.38 4.20
CA LYS A 85 21.87 7.92 3.10
C LYS A 85 23.01 8.75 3.67
N PHE A 86 22.69 9.66 4.60
CA PHE A 86 23.68 10.55 5.22
C PHE A 86 24.77 9.77 5.96
N ARG A 87 24.39 8.83 6.84
CA ARG A 87 25.36 7.98 7.54
C ARG A 87 26.24 7.15 6.61
N ARG A 88 25.70 6.71 5.47
CA ARG A 88 26.51 6.03 4.44
C ARG A 88 27.48 6.96 3.75
N MET A 89 27.10 8.21 3.52
CA MET A 89 27.98 9.23 2.97
C MET A 89 29.10 9.53 3.95
N GLU A 90 28.79 9.78 5.23
CA GLU A 90 29.79 10.00 6.28
C GLU A 90 30.79 8.83 6.36
N HIS A 91 30.29 7.61 6.39
CA HIS A 91 31.13 6.41 6.37
C HIS A 91 31.94 6.30 5.06
N ALA A 92 31.40 6.73 3.91
CA ALA A 92 32.18 6.76 2.67
C ALA A 92 33.31 7.80 2.72
N LEU A 93 33.06 8.96 3.34
CA LEU A 93 34.04 10.03 3.50
C LEU A 93 35.22 9.63 4.39
N THR A 94 35.04 8.72 5.35
CA THR A 94 36.17 8.23 6.17
C THR A 94 37.23 7.46 5.38
N PHE A 95 36.95 7.09 4.12
CA PHE A 95 37.90 6.44 3.23
C PHE A 95 38.61 7.40 2.27
N ILE A 96 38.31 8.70 2.35
CA ILE A 96 38.99 9.72 1.58
C ILE A 96 40.08 10.30 2.47
N ASP A 97 41.33 10.24 2.02
CA ASP A 97 42.43 10.93 2.69
C ASP A 97 42.19 12.45 2.60
N PRO A 98 42.12 13.19 3.73
CA PRO A 98 41.88 14.64 3.70
C PRO A 98 42.98 15.42 2.97
N THR A 99 44.19 14.85 2.84
CA THR A 99 45.33 15.54 2.23
C THR A 99 45.42 15.24 0.74
N SER A 100 45.43 13.97 0.37
CA SER A 100 45.54 13.56 -1.03
C SER A 100 44.21 13.63 -1.78
N LEU A 101 43.08 13.68 -1.08
CA LEU A 101 41.71 13.51 -1.62
C LEU A 101 41.51 12.23 -2.43
N MET A 102 42.41 11.27 -2.28
CA MET A 102 42.36 9.98 -2.95
C MET A 102 41.56 8.99 -2.10
N PHE A 103 40.81 8.14 -2.78
CA PHE A 103 40.04 7.09 -2.14
C PHE A 103 40.95 5.91 -1.81
N GLU A 104 41.12 5.60 -0.52
CA GLU A 104 41.82 4.40 -0.11
C GLU A 104 40.94 3.16 -0.34
N PRO A 105 41.42 2.13 -1.05
CA PRO A 105 40.61 0.96 -1.36
C PRO A 105 40.21 0.22 -0.08
N ILE A 106 38.91 -0.07 0.05
CA ILE A 106 38.28 -0.84 1.13
C ILE A 106 38.83 -2.27 1.13
N ARG A 107 40.03 -2.49 1.69
CA ARG A 107 40.58 -3.82 1.97
C ARG A 107 41.39 -3.82 3.27
N ARG A 108 40.78 -3.33 4.37
CA ARG A 108 41.17 -3.83 5.70
C ARG A 108 40.45 -5.15 5.94
N SER A 109 41.15 -6.25 5.65
CA SER A 109 40.86 -7.63 6.06
C SER A 109 39.63 -8.32 5.43
N LYS A 110 39.87 -9.52 4.87
CA LYS A 110 38.84 -10.47 4.38
C LYS A 110 37.96 -11.05 5.50
N ASN A 111 38.24 -10.73 6.77
CA ASN A 111 37.53 -11.28 7.93
C ASN A 111 36.53 -10.29 8.56
N HIS A 112 36.49 -9.03 8.09
CA HIS A 112 35.55 -8.05 8.62
C HIS A 112 34.38 -7.87 7.65
N VAL A 113 33.20 -8.31 8.07
CA VAL A 113 31.95 -8.27 7.31
C VAL A 113 31.38 -6.84 7.32
N PRO A 114 31.65 -5.97 6.31
CA PRO A 114 31.52 -4.52 6.52
C PRO A 114 30.18 -3.96 6.04
N LYS A 115 29.39 -4.74 5.28
CA LYS A 115 28.17 -4.21 4.64
C LYS A 115 26.88 -4.73 5.26
N THR A 116 26.84 -5.96 5.77
CA THR A 116 25.66 -6.55 6.42
C THR A 116 25.48 -6.05 7.86
N MET A 117 26.56 -5.87 8.63
CA MET A 117 26.49 -5.41 10.03
C MET A 117 26.15 -3.92 10.16
N PHE A 118 26.77 -3.04 9.35
CA PHE A 118 26.45 -1.59 9.33
C PHE A 118 24.99 -1.34 8.93
N LEU A 119 24.49 -2.07 7.92
CA LEU A 119 23.07 -2.04 7.53
C LEU A 119 22.13 -2.59 8.61
N ALA A 120 22.54 -3.61 9.37
CA ALA A 120 21.73 -4.21 10.43
C ALA A 120 21.66 -3.34 11.70
N ALA A 121 22.74 -2.62 12.04
CA ALA A 121 22.80 -1.73 13.20
C ALA A 121 22.11 -0.39 12.94
N VAL A 122 22.28 0.18 11.74
CA VAL A 122 21.70 1.49 11.37
C VAL A 122 20.20 1.40 11.07
N ALA A 123 19.70 0.22 10.73
CA ALA A 123 18.36 0.06 10.17
C ALA A 123 17.40 -0.82 10.98
N ARG A 124 17.44 -0.72 12.31
CA ARG A 124 16.27 -1.08 13.13
C ARG A 124 15.39 0.16 13.33
N PRO A 125 14.40 0.45 12.47
CA PRO A 125 13.23 1.18 12.90
C PRO A 125 12.29 0.21 13.62
N ARG A 126 11.90 0.56 14.85
CA ARG A 126 10.56 0.21 15.34
C ARG A 126 9.58 1.19 14.73
#